data_AF-A0AAU8VJH6-F1
#
_entry.id   AF-A0AAU8VJH6-F1
#
_cell.length_a   1.000
_cell.length_b   1.000
_cell.length_c   1.000
_cell.angle_alpha   90.00
_cell.angle_beta   90.00
_cell.angle_gamma   90.00
#
_symmetry.space_group_name_H-M   'P 1'
#
loop_
_entity.id
_entity.type
_entity.pdbx_description
1 polymer ?
#
loop_
_entity_poly.entity_id
_entity_poly.type
_entity_poly.pdbx_seq_one_letter_code
_entity_poly.pdbx_strand_id
1 'polypeptide(L)'
;MQVRDYLTALFNGWSVDVSEEVLNVELINAGVDGSSEYNAEMKEKVQKVLYNLIPTLVLPSSIGEGGMSISYDKDKMELFYDLLCSDLNMPNKLKRNKIKDITSQW
;
A
#
# COMPACT_ATOMS: atom_id res chain seq x y z
N MET A 1 8.44 7.05 -18.44
CA MET A 1 7.15 6.83 -17.72
C MET A 1 7.21 7.66 -16.44
N GLN A 2 6.20 8.46 -16.14
CA GLN A 2 6.21 9.28 -14.91
C GLN A 2 5.89 8.41 -13.70
N VAL A 3 6.33 8.84 -12.52
CA VAL A 3 6.01 8.19 -11.25
C VAL A 3 4.51 8.07 -11.04
N ARG A 4 3.74 9.13 -11.38
CA ARG A 4 2.27 9.10 -11.27
C ARG A 4 1.65 8.00 -12.13
N ASP A 5 2.09 7.86 -13.38
CA ASP A 5 1.49 6.94 -14.34
C ASP A 5 1.73 5.50 -13.90
N TYR A 6 2.93 5.23 -13.37
CA TYR A 6 3.28 3.95 -12.79
C TYR A 6 2.38 3.58 -11.61
N LEU A 7 2.19 4.50 -10.67
CA LEU A 7 1.36 4.26 -9.48
C LEU A 7 -0.11 4.06 -9.87
N THR A 8 -0.65 4.92 -10.73
CA THR A 8 -2.02 4.79 -11.24
C THR A 8 -2.24 3.45 -11.94
N ALA A 9 -1.29 3.02 -12.79
CA ALA A 9 -1.36 1.71 -13.45
C ALA A 9 -1.31 0.54 -12.46
N LEU A 10 -0.47 0.65 -11.42
CA LEU A 10 -0.36 -0.36 -10.36
C LEU A 10 -1.67 -0.50 -9.57
N PHE A 11 -2.26 0.62 -9.14
CA PHE A 11 -3.55 0.63 -8.41
C PHE A 11 -4.70 0.12 -9.27
N ASN A 12 -4.75 0.51 -10.55
CA ASN A 12 -5.71 -0.06 -11.51
C ASN A 12 -5.58 -1.59 -11.62
N GLY A 13 -4.35 -2.12 -11.59
CA GLY A 13 -4.09 -3.57 -11.58
C GLY A 13 -4.66 -4.31 -10.36
N TRP A 14 -4.87 -3.59 -9.25
CA TRP A 14 -5.51 -4.12 -8.03
C TRP A 14 -7.00 -3.76 -7.93
N SER A 15 -7.57 -3.17 -8.98
CA SER A 15 -8.92 -2.62 -9.00
C SER A 15 -9.16 -1.59 -7.89
N VAL A 16 -8.10 -0.85 -7.53
CA VAL A 16 -8.17 0.25 -6.57
C VAL A 16 -8.27 1.56 -7.33
N ASP A 17 -9.39 2.25 -7.14
CA ASP A 17 -9.54 3.64 -7.57
C ASP A 17 -8.94 4.55 -6.47
N VAL A 18 -7.73 5.05 -6.73
CA VAL A 18 -7.08 6.04 -5.86
C VAL A 18 -7.23 7.40 -6.52
N SER A 19 -7.86 8.35 -5.81
CA SER A 19 -7.97 9.72 -6.30
C SER A 19 -6.57 10.34 -6.50
N GLU A 20 -6.40 11.06 -7.60
CA GLU A 20 -5.13 11.72 -7.95
C GLU A 20 -4.63 12.66 -6.84
N GLU A 21 -5.55 13.29 -6.11
CA GLU A 21 -5.25 14.17 -4.97
C GLU A 21 -4.56 13.40 -3.83
N VAL A 22 -5.07 12.21 -3.49
CA VAL A 22 -4.51 11.35 -2.43
C VAL A 22 -3.12 10.89 -2.84
N LEU A 23 -2.96 10.48 -4.09
CA LEU A 23 -1.67 10.07 -4.63
C LEU A 23 -0.65 11.22 -4.60
N ASN A 24 -1.08 12.42 -4.98
CA ASN A 24 -0.23 13.61 -4.97
C ASN A 24 0.20 14.00 -3.55
N VAL A 25 -0.69 13.93 -2.56
CA VAL A 25 -0.35 14.17 -1.15
C VAL A 25 0.71 13.18 -0.67
N GLU A 26 0.56 11.90 -0.97
CA GLU A 26 1.54 10.89 -0.55
C GLU A 26 2.89 11.03 -1.25
N LEU A 27 2.88 11.43 -2.53
CA LEU A 27 4.10 11.77 -3.27
C LEU A 27 4.83 12.95 -2.63
N ILE A 28 4.10 14.00 -2.25
CA ILE A 28 4.65 15.16 -1.52
C ILE A 28 5.22 14.73 -0.16
N ASN A 29 4.50 13.91 0.60
CA ASN A 29 4.97 13.36 1.89
C ASN A 29 6.29 12.59 1.75
N ALA A 30 6.48 11.87 0.64
CA ALA A 30 7.71 11.14 0.35
C ALA A 30 8.80 11.99 -0.31
N GLY A 31 8.55 13.29 -0.57
CA GLY A 31 9.50 14.17 -1.27
C GLY A 31 9.75 13.73 -2.72
N VAL A 32 8.72 13.22 -3.39
CA VAL A 32 8.75 12.79 -4.79
C VAL A 32 7.84 13.68 -5.61
N ASP A 33 8.35 14.20 -6.72
CA ASP A 33 7.51 14.86 -7.71
C ASP A 33 6.86 13.81 -8.62
N GLY A 34 5.52 13.78 -8.66
CA GLY A 34 4.77 12.82 -9.46
C GLY A 34 4.97 12.95 -10.97
N SER A 35 5.47 14.10 -11.41
CA SER A 35 5.79 14.40 -12.81
C SER A 35 7.19 13.94 -13.22
N SER A 36 8.01 13.52 -12.25
CA SER A 36 9.37 13.06 -12.49
C SER A 36 9.39 11.70 -13.17
N GLU A 37 10.45 11.46 -13.93
CA GLU A 37 10.63 10.19 -14.61
C GLU A 37 10.95 9.07 -13.59
N TYR A 38 10.26 7.94 -13.74
CA TYR A 38 10.54 6.77 -12.93
C TYR A 38 11.91 6.18 -13.32
N ASN A 39 12.89 6.33 -12.42
CA ASN A 39 14.24 5.81 -12.55
C ASN A 39 14.65 5.02 -11.28
N ALA A 40 15.85 4.43 -11.29
CA ALA A 40 16.36 3.63 -10.17
C ALA A 40 16.45 4.42 -8.85
N GLU A 41 16.73 5.73 -8.91
CA GLU A 41 16.78 6.59 -7.72
C GLU A 41 15.38 6.85 -7.14
N MET A 42 14.38 7.04 -8.01
CA MET A 42 12.99 7.21 -7.60
C MET A 42 12.36 5.90 -7.13
N LYS A 43 12.87 4.73 -7.58
CA LYS A 43 12.35 3.41 -7.19
C LYS A 43 12.19 3.30 -5.67
N GLU A 44 13.25 3.59 -4.89
CA GLU A 44 13.19 3.47 -3.43
C GLU A 44 12.17 4.43 -2.82
N LYS A 45 12.09 5.67 -3.33
CA LYS A 45 11.14 6.66 -2.81
C LYS A 45 9.69 6.28 -3.13
N VAL A 46 9.43 5.77 -4.33
CA VAL A 46 8.11 5.25 -4.74
C VAL A 46 7.73 4.02 -3.93
N GLN A 47 8.68 3.15 -3.63
CA GLN A 47 8.47 2.01 -2.72
C GLN A 47 8.09 2.48 -1.30
N LYS A 48 8.71 3.56 -0.79
CA LYS A 48 8.31 4.16 0.50
C LYS A 48 6.91 4.76 0.46
N VAL A 49 6.49 5.38 -0.65
CA VAL A 49 5.10 5.85 -0.84
C VAL A 49 4.13 4.67 -0.71
N LEU A 50 4.38 3.59 -1.47
CA LEU A 50 3.55 2.38 -1.43
C LEU A 50 3.51 1.77 -0.04
N TYR A 51 4.64 1.76 0.68
CA TYR A 51 4.73 1.22 2.03
C TYR A 51 3.84 1.96 3.04
N ASN A 52 3.61 3.26 2.85
CA ASN A 52 2.74 4.06 3.71
C ASN A 52 1.27 4.04 3.25
N LEU A 53 1.03 4.06 1.93
CA LEU A 53 -0.33 4.13 1.38
C LEU A 53 -1.06 2.78 1.43
N ILE A 54 -0.40 1.67 1.09
CA ILE A 54 -1.03 0.33 1.07
C ILE A 54 -1.69 -0.03 2.41
N PRO A 55 -1.06 0.13 3.59
CA PRO A 55 -1.74 -0.15 4.85
C PRO A 55 -2.95 0.73 5.07
N THR A 56 -2.92 2.02 4.68
CA THR A 56 -4.11 2.89 4.76
C THR A 56 -5.26 2.38 3.88
N LEU A 57 -4.95 1.83 2.70
CA LEU A 57 -5.95 1.25 1.79
C LEU A 57 -6.47 -0.12 2.25
N VAL A 58 -5.62 -0.94 2.87
CA VAL A 58 -5.94 -2.32 3.31
C VAL A 58 -6.49 -2.39 4.74
N LEU A 59 -6.33 -1.33 5.56
CA LEU A 59 -6.81 -1.26 6.95
C LEU A 59 -8.20 -0.60 7.16
N PRO A 60 -9.25 -0.72 6.30
CA PRO A 60 -10.59 -0.46 6.80
C PRO A 60 -11.00 -1.63 7.71
N SER A 61 -10.73 -1.47 9.01
CA SER A 61 -11.44 -2.21 10.06
C SER A 61 -12.90 -1.80 9.99
N SER A 62 -13.79 -2.73 9.65
CA SER A 62 -15.24 -2.65 9.86
C SER A 62 -15.88 -1.27 9.70
N ILE A 63 -16.32 -0.91 8.48
CA ILE A 63 -17.55 -0.13 8.36
C ILE A 63 -18.64 -1.16 8.10
N GLY A 64 -19.19 -1.67 9.21
CA GLY A 64 -20.59 -2.09 9.18
C GLY A 64 -21.45 -0.88 8.82
N GLU A 65 -22.60 -1.15 8.21
CA GLU A 65 -23.63 -0.17 7.82
C GLU A 65 -23.33 0.56 6.50
N GLY A 66 -23.70 -0.06 5.37
CA GLY A 66 -23.89 0.69 4.12
C GLY A 66 -23.19 0.20 2.85
N GLY A 67 -23.02 -1.11 2.66
CA GLY A 67 -23.18 -1.71 1.32
C GLY A 67 -22.31 -1.23 0.16
N MET A 68 -21.08 -0.75 0.37
CA MET A 68 -20.11 -0.57 -0.73
C MET A 68 -18.93 -1.53 -0.55
N SER A 69 -19.09 -2.75 -1.05
CA SER A 69 -18.01 -3.72 -1.15
C SER A 69 -17.09 -3.29 -2.27
N ILE A 70 -16.16 -2.38 -1.99
CA ILE A 70 -15.12 -2.09 -2.97
C ILE A 70 -14.27 -3.36 -3.05
N SER A 71 -14.42 -4.06 -4.18
CA SER A 71 -13.87 -5.38 -4.42
C SER A 71 -12.40 -5.25 -4.81
N TYR A 72 -11.58 -4.76 -3.87
CA TYR A 72 -10.14 -4.70 -4.06
C TYR A 72 -9.55 -6.11 -3.98
N ASP A 73 -8.51 -6.35 -4.78
CA ASP A 73 -7.76 -7.59 -4.78
C ASP A 73 -6.79 -7.64 -3.58
N LYS A 74 -7.36 -7.74 -2.36
CA LYS A 74 -6.61 -7.65 -1.09
C LYS A 74 -5.44 -8.63 -1.02
N ASP A 75 -5.65 -9.85 -1.50
CA ASP A 75 -4.62 -10.90 -1.55
C ASP A 75 -3.38 -10.46 -2.36
N LYS A 76 -3.60 -9.86 -3.54
CA LYS A 76 -2.51 -9.31 -4.37
C LYS A 76 -1.81 -8.14 -3.70
N MET A 77 -2.55 -7.26 -3.03
CA MET A 77 -1.98 -6.13 -2.30
C MET A 77 -1.15 -6.59 -1.09
N GLU A 78 -1.63 -7.58 -0.34
CA GLU A 78 -0.92 -8.16 0.81
C GLU A 78 0.36 -8.88 0.37
N LEU A 79 0.31 -9.68 -0.70
CA LEU A 79 1.48 -10.33 -1.28
C LEU A 79 2.51 -9.32 -1.78
N PHE A 80 2.06 -8.31 -2.52
CA PHE A 80 2.95 -7.24 -2.98
C PHE A 80 3.57 -6.47 -1.81
N TYR A 81 2.79 -6.18 -0.77
CA TYR A 81 3.27 -5.48 0.42
C TYR A 81 4.32 -6.30 1.19
N ASP A 82 4.17 -7.61 1.27
CA ASP A 82 5.14 -8.49 1.92
C ASP A 82 6.49 -8.50 1.18
N LEU A 83 6.44 -8.54 -0.16
CA LEU A 83 7.62 -8.40 -1.02
C LEU A 83 8.26 -7.02 -0.86
N LEU A 84 7.45 -5.96 -0.82
CA LEU A 84 7.91 -4.58 -0.62
C LEU A 84 8.62 -4.39 0.71
N CYS A 85 8.06 -4.93 1.79
CA CYS A 85 8.67 -4.91 3.12
C CYS A 85 10.01 -5.65 3.14
N SER A 86 10.08 -6.78 2.42
CA SER A 86 11.31 -7.55 2.29
C SER A 86 12.40 -6.79 1.51
N ASP A 87 12.03 -6.12 0.41
CA ASP A 87 12.96 -5.33 -0.42
C ASP A 87 13.48 -4.09 0.32
N LEU A 88 12.62 -3.40 1.08
CA LEU A 88 12.97 -2.24 1.89
C LEU A 88 13.61 -2.59 3.25
N ASN A 89 13.66 -3.87 3.62
CA ASN A 89 14.03 -4.34 4.95
C ASN A 89 13.22 -3.67 6.08
N MET A 90 11.93 -3.41 5.83
CA MET A 90 11.02 -2.74 6.77
C MET A 90 10.00 -3.73 7.38
N PRO A 91 9.50 -3.46 8.59
CA PRO A 91 8.50 -4.33 9.22
C PRO A 91 7.17 -4.28 8.48
N ASN A 92 6.56 -5.45 8.24
CA ASN A 92 5.25 -5.53 7.61
C ASN A 92 4.17 -5.01 8.58
N LYS A 93 3.61 -3.82 8.31
CA LYS A 93 2.53 -3.20 9.11
C LYS A 93 1.17 -3.89 8.97
N LEU A 94 0.95 -4.69 7.93
CA LEU A 94 -0.30 -5.45 7.72
C LEU A 94 -0.35 -6.70 8.58
N LYS A 95 0.79 -7.38 8.75
CA LYS A 95 0.90 -8.54 9.63
C LYS A 95 0.85 -8.08 11.09
N ARG A 96 -0.35 -8.07 11.70
CA ARG A 96 -0.43 -8.10 13.16
C ARG A 96 0.29 -9.37 13.61
N ASN A 97 1.29 -9.24 14.47
CA ASN A 97 1.77 -10.38 15.25
C ASN A 97 0.54 -10.98 15.93
N LYS A 98 0.01 -12.10 15.41
CA LYS A 98 -0.79 -13.00 16.22
C LYS A 98 0.17 -13.46 17.29
N ILE A 99 0.15 -12.80 18.45
CA ILE A 99 0.53 -13.44 19.70
C ILE A 99 -0.44 -14.61 19.78
N LYS A 100 0.02 -15.77 19.33
CA LYS A 100 -0.68 -17.03 19.47
C LYS A 100 -0.54 -17.35 20.94
N ASP A 101 -1.45 -16.82 21.74
CA ASP A 101 -1.55 -17.10 23.15
C ASP A 101 -1.69 -18.62 23.29
N ILE A 102 -0.63 -19.26 23.75
CA ILE A 102 -0.60 -20.70 24.05
C ILE A 102 -0.96 -20.96 25.52
N THR A 103 -1.61 -20.00 26.20
CA THR A 103 -1.93 -20.10 27.63
C THR A 103 -3.37 -20.60 27.83
N SER A 104 -3.63 -21.84 27.41
CA SER A 104 -4.87 -22.54 27.80
C SER A 104 -4.62 -24.04 27.82
N GLN A 105 -3.74 -24.47 28.73
CA GLN A 105 -3.69 -25.85 29.21
C GLN A 105 -3.45 -25.83 30.72
N TRP A 106 -4.50 -25.56 31.49
CA TRP A 106 -4.56 -25.76 32.93
C TRP A 106 -5.77 -26.65 33.22
#